data_AF-A0A078HAA5-F1
#
_entry.id   AF-A0A078HAA5-F1
#
_cell.length_a   1.000
_cell.length_b   1.000
_cell.length_c   1.000
_cell.angle_alpha   90.00
_cell.angle_beta   90.00
_cell.angle_gamma   90.00
#
_symmetry.space_group_name_H-M   'P 1'
#
loop_
_entity.id
_entity.type
_entity.pdbx_description
1 polymer ?
#
loop_
_entity_poly.entity_id
_entity_poly.type
_entity_poly.pdbx_seq_one_letter_code
_entity_poly.pdbx_strand_id
1 'polypeptide(L)'
;MPKLEEADIDVSSSLDELLGSMTSVKRLSLRQFFNRDDESVLTVGAVFNQLEHVKLSFYSDDWSKLLVWLLRNSPKLRELNIYVDWNNRSSVPECLQNTLETFKFEGFMGTQEEGDFLSFFFKNASCLKSTSITDRVTQRGY
;
A
#
# COMPACT_ATOMS: atom_id res chain seq x y z
N MET A 1 24.52 -10.34 4.01
CA MET A 1 23.50 -9.69 4.87
C MET A 1 22.50 -10.75 5.28
N PRO A 2 22.09 -10.85 6.56
CA PRO A 2 21.00 -11.75 6.93
C PRO A 2 19.79 -11.40 6.06
N LYS A 3 19.10 -12.43 5.55
CA LYS A 3 17.90 -12.25 4.74
C LYS A 3 16.80 -11.72 5.66
N LEU A 4 16.65 -10.40 5.71
CA LEU A 4 15.52 -9.76 6.36
C LEU A 4 14.28 -10.11 5.54
N GLU A 5 13.50 -11.08 6.00
CA GLU A 5 12.30 -11.54 5.29
C GLU A 5 11.08 -10.66 5.59
N GLU A 6 11.06 -10.02 6.75
CA GLU A 6 9.95 -9.22 7.25
C GLU A 6 10.45 -7.91 7.84
N ALA A 7 9.78 -6.80 7.51
CA ALA A 7 10.09 -5.48 8.03
C ALA A 7 8.79 -4.77 8.43
N ASP A 8 8.77 -4.21 9.64
CA ASP A 8 7.69 -3.36 10.15
C ASP A 8 8.30 -1.99 10.48
N ILE A 9 7.93 -0.99 9.69
CA ILE A 9 8.56 0.32 9.71
C ILE A 9 7.51 1.35 10.03
N ASP A 10 7.79 2.10 11.10
CA ASP A 10 7.15 3.36 11.37
C ASP A 10 7.92 4.48 10.67
N VAL A 11 7.37 4.98 9.57
CA VAL A 11 8.04 5.94 8.70
C VAL A 11 7.98 7.32 9.34
N SER A 12 8.96 7.61 10.20
CA SER A 12 9.22 8.93 10.80
C SER A 12 10.36 9.71 10.13
N SER A 13 11.10 9.06 9.21
CA SER A 13 12.25 9.59 8.45
C SER A 13 12.24 9.12 6.98
N SER A 14 13.16 9.63 6.15
CA SER A 14 13.19 9.48 4.69
C SER A 14 13.13 8.02 4.24
N LEU A 15 12.06 7.66 3.53
CA LEU A 15 11.83 6.37 2.87
C LEU A 15 13.04 5.93 2.02
N ASP A 16 13.73 6.88 1.37
CA ASP A 16 14.84 6.60 0.45
C ASP A 16 16.00 5.79 1.05
N GLU A 17 16.38 6.04 2.30
CA GLU A 17 17.46 5.29 2.96
C GLU A 17 17.05 3.84 3.24
N LEU A 18 15.77 3.62 3.53
CA LEU A 18 15.21 2.28 3.74
C LEU A 18 15.12 1.52 2.42
N LEU A 19 14.65 2.17 1.35
CA LEU A 19 14.44 1.56 0.04
C LEU A 19 15.72 0.95 -0.56
N GLY A 20 16.87 1.60 -0.36
CA GLY A 20 18.16 1.12 -0.86
C GLY A 20 18.62 -0.22 -0.24
N SER A 21 18.11 -0.58 0.94
CA SER A 21 18.56 -1.75 1.72
C SER A 21 17.62 -2.96 1.66
N MET A 22 16.41 -2.80 1.11
CA MET A 22 15.30 -3.73 1.30
C MET A 22 14.99 -4.66 0.11
N THR A 23 15.93 -4.84 -0.81
CA THR A 23 15.74 -5.66 -2.03
C THR A 23 15.40 -7.13 -1.77
N SER A 24 15.71 -7.66 -0.57
CA SER A 24 15.43 -9.04 -0.16
C SER A 24 14.16 -9.25 0.66
N VAL A 25 13.43 -8.18 1.00
CA VAL A 25 12.25 -8.24 1.89
C VAL A 25 11.10 -8.93 1.17
N LYS A 26 10.43 -9.87 1.86
CA LYS A 26 9.25 -10.59 1.36
C LYS A 26 7.94 -10.05 1.91
N ARG A 27 7.95 -9.59 3.16
CA ARG A 27 6.80 -9.04 3.87
C ARG A 27 7.14 -7.65 4.40
N LEU A 28 6.35 -6.65 4.01
CA LEU A 28 6.56 -5.27 4.40
C LEU A 28 5.30 -4.70 5.05
N SER A 29 5.44 -4.20 6.27
CA SER A 29 4.45 -3.38 6.95
C SER A 29 4.95 -1.95 7.03
N LEU A 30 4.21 -1.01 6.45
CA LEU A 30 4.49 0.42 6.54
C LEU A 30 3.35 1.11 7.27
N ARG A 31 3.72 1.84 8.32
CA ARG A 31 2.84 2.80 9.00
C ARG A 31 3.35 4.20 8.69
N GLN A 32 2.55 5.00 7.99
CA GLN A 32 2.95 6.34 7.57
C GLN A 32 2.09 7.41 8.26
N PHE A 33 2.77 8.33 8.96
CA PHE A 33 2.14 9.31 9.84
C PHE A 33 2.17 10.78 9.35
N PHE A 34 2.79 11.12 8.21
CA PHE A 34 2.88 12.54 7.80
C PHE A 34 2.65 12.84 6.32
N ASN A 35 1.93 13.96 6.12
CA ASN A 35 1.74 14.76 4.92
C ASN A 35 2.93 15.74 4.80
N ARG A 36 3.71 15.69 3.72
CA ARG A 36 4.57 16.82 3.33
C ARG A 36 4.62 16.94 1.81
N ASP A 37 4.33 18.16 1.36
CA ASP A 37 4.49 18.76 0.03
C ASP A 37 5.87 18.59 -0.63
N ASP A 38 6.81 17.88 -0.02
CA ASP A 38 8.12 17.74 -0.62
C ASP A 38 8.07 16.66 -1.69
N GLU A 39 8.46 17.05 -2.92
CA GLU A 39 8.86 16.21 -4.04
C GLU A 39 10.06 15.31 -3.66
N SER A 40 10.02 14.61 -2.53
CA SER A 40 10.99 13.60 -2.15
C SER A 40 10.75 12.39 -3.05
N VAL A 41 11.28 12.53 -4.26
CA VAL A 41 11.88 11.52 -5.13
C VAL A 41 11.73 10.12 -4.58
N LEU A 42 10.54 9.52 -4.73
CA LEU A 42 10.40 8.07 -4.69
C LEU A 42 11.43 7.53 -5.66
N THR A 43 12.53 7.03 -5.11
CA THR A 43 13.79 6.92 -5.81
C THR A 43 13.59 6.08 -7.06
N VAL A 44 13.79 6.72 -8.21
CA VAL A 44 13.68 6.11 -9.53
C VAL A 44 14.70 4.98 -9.59
N GLY A 45 14.26 3.73 -9.37
CA GLY A 45 15.08 2.53 -9.55
C GLY A 45 15.12 1.54 -8.39
N ALA A 46 14.52 1.81 -7.23
CA ALA A 46 14.41 0.79 -6.18
C ALA A 46 13.32 -0.24 -6.54
N VAL A 47 13.73 -1.50 -6.77
CA VAL A 47 12.83 -2.61 -7.12
C VAL A 47 12.83 -3.66 -6.01
N PHE A 48 11.64 -3.97 -5.52
CA PHE A 48 11.39 -5.03 -4.54
C PHE A 48 11.15 -6.38 -5.23
N ASN A 49 12.24 -7.01 -5.66
CA ASN A 49 12.19 -8.25 -6.45
C ASN A 49 11.69 -9.49 -5.69
N GLN A 50 11.57 -9.43 -4.36
CA GLN A 50 11.12 -10.55 -3.52
C GLN A 50 9.87 -10.23 -2.71
N LEU A 51 9.32 -9.01 -2.84
CA LEU A 51 8.20 -8.59 -2.02
C LEU A 51 6.91 -9.24 -2.49
N GLU A 52 6.30 -10.00 -1.59
CA GLU A 52 5.12 -10.82 -1.85
C GLU A 52 3.92 -10.32 -1.06
N HIS A 53 4.13 -9.75 0.13
CA HIS A 53 3.06 -9.23 0.97
C HIS A 53 3.37 -7.81 1.45
N VAL A 54 2.36 -6.95 1.36
CA VAL A 54 2.43 -5.56 1.83
C VAL A 54 1.23 -5.26 2.71
N LYS A 55 1.49 -4.67 3.87
CA LYS A 55 0.50 -4.01 4.72
C LYS A 55 0.83 -2.52 4.80
N LEU A 56 -0.14 -1.68 4.47
CA LEU A 56 -0.02 -0.24 4.53
C LEU A 56 -1.07 0.30 5.49
N SER A 57 -0.67 1.19 6.39
CA SER A 57 -1.59 1.94 7.23
C SER A 57 -1.30 3.42 7.08
N PHE A 58 -2.30 4.15 6.59
CA PHE A 58 -2.19 5.53 6.19
C PHE A 58 -3.06 6.43 7.05
N TYR A 59 -2.46 7.51 7.54
CA TYR A 59 -3.13 8.58 8.29
C TYR A 59 -3.01 9.95 7.59
N SER A 60 -2.60 9.98 6.31
CA SER A 60 -2.32 11.22 5.56
C SER A 60 -2.72 11.13 4.09
N ASP A 61 -2.75 12.29 3.43
CA ASP A 61 -3.42 12.54 2.13
C ASP A 61 -2.67 12.00 0.89
N ASP A 62 -1.39 11.62 1.01
CA ASP A 62 -0.52 11.27 -0.13
C ASP A 62 -0.30 9.76 -0.35
N TRP A 63 -1.13 8.91 0.26
CA TRP A 63 -0.95 7.46 0.25
C TRP A 63 -1.03 6.82 -1.16
N SER A 64 -1.78 7.42 -2.08
CA SER A 64 -2.00 6.84 -3.42
C SER A 64 -0.73 6.82 -4.27
N LYS A 65 0.16 7.83 -4.13
CA LYS A 65 1.46 7.88 -4.83
C LYS A 65 2.38 6.75 -4.38
N LEU A 66 2.47 6.53 -3.06
CA LEU A 66 3.26 5.43 -2.50
C LEU A 66 2.72 4.07 -2.95
N LEU A 67 1.39 3.92 -2.95
CA LEU A 67 0.75 2.70 -3.42
C LEU A 67 1.04 2.41 -4.90
N VAL A 68 0.88 3.40 -5.79
CA VAL A 68 1.23 3.29 -7.21
C VAL A 68 2.68 2.85 -7.36
N TRP A 69 3.59 3.46 -6.62
CA TRP A 69 5.01 3.16 -6.71
C TRP A 69 5.34 1.75 -6.22
N LEU A 70 4.77 1.29 -5.11
CA LEU A 70 4.92 -0.08 -4.63
C LEU A 70 4.37 -1.10 -5.64
N LEU A 71 3.21 -0.81 -6.20
CA LEU A 71 2.59 -1.61 -7.26
C LEU A 71 3.40 -1.60 -8.55
N ARG A 72 4.24 -0.60 -8.84
CA ARG A 72 5.11 -0.66 -10.03
C ARG A 72 6.41 -1.42 -9.77
N ASN A 73 6.92 -1.35 -8.55
CA ASN A 73 8.27 -1.81 -8.22
C ASN A 73 8.32 -3.18 -7.51
N SER A 74 7.19 -3.86 -7.32
CA SER A 74 7.12 -5.12 -6.56
C SER A 74 6.58 -6.29 -7.40
N PRO A 75 7.24 -6.74 -8.48
CA PRO A 75 6.64 -7.63 -9.49
C PRO A 75 6.18 -9.01 -8.99
N LYS A 76 6.46 -9.37 -7.74
CA LYS A 76 6.01 -10.60 -7.10
C LYS A 76 4.92 -10.38 -6.06
N LEU A 77 4.37 -9.17 -5.97
CA LEU A 77 3.36 -8.85 -4.96
C LEU A 77 2.11 -9.68 -5.22
N ARG A 78 1.67 -10.38 -4.17
CA ARG A 78 0.50 -11.26 -4.18
C ARG A 78 -0.56 -10.80 -3.20
N GLU A 79 -0.17 -10.23 -2.07
CA GLU A 79 -1.09 -9.76 -1.04
C GLU A 79 -0.87 -8.29 -0.72
N LEU A 80 -1.96 -7.54 -0.75
CA LEU A 80 -2.00 -6.13 -0.39
C LEU A 80 -3.09 -5.92 0.66
N ASN A 81 -2.69 -5.45 1.84
CA ASN A 81 -3.59 -4.98 2.88
C ASN A 81 -3.42 -3.46 3.05
N ILE A 82 -4.53 -2.73 2.92
CA ILE A 82 -4.57 -1.29 3.09
C ILE A 82 -5.54 -0.95 4.21
N TYR A 83 -5.06 -0.16 5.17
CA TYR A 83 -5.87 0.57 6.13
C TYR A 83 -5.72 2.07 5.85
N VAL A 84 -6.82 2.76 5.56
CA VAL A 84 -6.81 4.22 5.34
C VAL A 84 -7.75 4.86 6.36
N ASP A 85 -7.23 5.81 7.13
CA ASP A 85 -8.06 6.72 7.91
C ASP A 85 -8.56 7.84 6.98
N TRP A 86 -9.72 7.63 6.36
CA TRP A 86 -10.21 8.50 5.28
C TRP A 86 -10.73 9.84 5.81
N ASN A 87 -9.87 10.87 5.80
CA ASN A 87 -10.27 12.27 6.00
C ASN A 87 -10.09 13.15 4.75
N ASN A 88 -9.57 12.65 3.62
CA ASN A 88 -9.40 13.46 2.40
C ASN A 88 -9.25 12.68 1.08
N ARG A 89 -9.47 13.42 -0.03
CA ARG A 89 -9.59 13.05 -1.45
C ARG A 89 -8.24 12.72 -2.11
N SER A 90 -7.80 11.48 -2.08
CA SER A 90 -6.67 11.04 -2.90
C SER A 90 -7.14 10.50 -4.25
N SER A 91 -6.36 10.74 -5.32
CA SER A 91 -6.61 10.22 -6.66
C SER A 91 -6.40 8.71 -6.73
N VAL A 92 -7.21 8.05 -7.55
CA VAL A 92 -7.17 6.62 -7.81
C VAL A 92 -5.83 6.23 -8.50
N PRO A 93 -5.10 5.22 -8.01
CA PRO A 93 -3.89 4.71 -8.65
C PRO A 93 -4.15 4.31 -10.11
N GLU A 94 -3.31 4.69 -11.06
CA GLU A 94 -3.52 4.31 -12.48
C GLU A 94 -2.98 2.92 -12.85
N CYS A 95 -2.34 2.18 -11.93
CA CYS A 95 -1.74 0.89 -12.26
C CYS A 95 -1.94 -0.16 -11.17
N LEU A 96 -2.37 -1.34 -11.58
CA LEU A 96 -2.48 -2.52 -10.72
C LEU A 96 -1.69 -3.68 -11.33
N GLN A 97 -1.01 -4.44 -10.48
CA GLN A 97 -0.20 -5.56 -10.92
C GLN A 97 -1.06 -6.76 -11.32
N ASN A 98 -0.67 -7.42 -12.40
CA ASN A 98 -1.26 -8.68 -12.84
C ASN A 98 -0.85 -9.90 -11.98
N THR A 99 -0.23 -9.70 -10.82
CA THR A 99 0.15 -10.79 -9.90
C THR A 99 -0.60 -10.73 -8.58
N LEU A 100 -1.35 -9.65 -8.33
CA LEU A 100 -2.02 -9.45 -7.06
C LEU A 100 -3.19 -10.43 -6.92
N GLU A 101 -3.11 -11.32 -5.93
CA GLU A 101 -4.07 -12.41 -5.71
C GLU A 101 -5.04 -12.10 -4.56
N THR A 102 -4.60 -11.35 -3.56
CA THR A 102 -5.38 -11.03 -2.37
C THR A 102 -5.35 -9.53 -2.09
N PHE A 103 -6.53 -8.96 -1.85
CA PHE A 103 -6.70 -7.57 -1.48
C PHE A 103 -7.56 -7.44 -0.22
N LYS A 104 -7.05 -6.71 0.77
CA LYS A 104 -7.77 -6.37 2.00
C LYS A 104 -7.84 -4.85 2.11
N PHE A 105 -9.04 -4.34 2.28
CA PHE A 105 -9.32 -2.93 2.50
C PHE A 105 -10.01 -2.77 3.84
N GLU A 106 -9.35 -2.13 4.79
CA GLU A 106 -9.79 -1.97 6.16
C GLU A 106 -10.09 -0.48 6.45
N GLY A 107 -11.11 -0.22 7.27
CA GLY A 107 -11.51 1.13 7.63
C GLY A 107 -12.46 1.79 6.63
N PHE A 108 -13.14 1.01 5.80
CA PHE A 108 -14.07 1.51 4.77
C PHE A 108 -15.19 2.36 5.37
N MET A 109 -15.38 3.58 4.85
CA MET A 109 -16.40 4.53 5.33
C MET A 109 -17.60 4.66 4.39
N GLY A 110 -17.54 4.10 3.18
CA GLY A 110 -18.60 4.22 2.19
C GLY A 110 -18.64 5.57 1.46
N THR A 111 -17.52 6.30 1.44
CA THR A 111 -17.41 7.57 0.71
C THR A 111 -17.38 7.33 -0.81
N GLN A 112 -17.74 8.37 -1.58
CA GLN A 112 -17.70 8.29 -3.05
C GLN A 112 -16.28 8.00 -3.54
N GLU A 113 -15.28 8.64 -2.92
CA GLU A 113 -13.89 8.48 -3.32
C GLU A 113 -13.37 7.06 -3.05
N GLU A 114 -13.74 6.43 -1.93
CA GLU A 114 -13.46 5.01 -1.69
C GLU A 114 -14.15 4.12 -2.72
N GLY A 115 -15.40 4.45 -3.07
CA GLY A 115 -16.15 3.74 -4.11
C GLY A 115 -15.46 3.80 -5.47
N ASP A 116 -15.00 4.99 -5.88
CA ASP A 116 -14.29 5.20 -7.14
C ASP A 116 -12.95 4.45 -7.16
N PHE A 117 -12.22 4.49 -6.05
CA PHE A 117 -10.97 3.73 -5.89
C PHE A 117 -11.21 2.22 -6.01
N LEU A 118 -12.17 1.66 -5.26
CA LEU A 118 -12.48 0.23 -5.30
C LEU A 118 -12.98 -0.20 -6.68
N SER A 119 -13.84 0.60 -7.31
CA SER A 119 -14.35 0.36 -8.66
C SER A 119 -13.22 0.26 -9.68
N PHE A 120 -12.31 1.25 -9.68
CA PHE A 120 -11.13 1.20 -10.52
C PHE A 120 -10.23 0.01 -10.17
N PHE A 121 -10.05 -0.25 -8.87
CA PHE A 121 -9.17 -1.31 -8.41
C PHE A 121 -9.61 -2.66 -8.96
N PHE A 122 -10.89 -3.01 -8.78
CA PHE A 122 -11.43 -4.27 -9.27
C PHE A 122 -11.47 -4.34 -10.80
N LYS A 123 -11.58 -3.21 -11.49
CA LYS A 123 -11.50 -3.17 -12.96
C LYS A 123 -10.11 -3.53 -13.49
N ASN A 124 -9.04 -3.23 -12.73
CA ASN A 124 -7.66 -3.39 -13.19
C ASN A 124 -6.91 -4.56 -12.52
N ALA A 125 -7.43 -5.13 -11.42
CA ALA A 125 -6.84 -6.26 -10.70
C ALA A 125 -7.26 -7.62 -11.31
N SER A 126 -6.68 -7.98 -12.46
CA SER A 126 -7.10 -9.14 -13.28
C SER A 126 -6.85 -10.52 -12.65
N CYS A 127 -5.90 -10.65 -11.71
CA CYS A 127 -5.51 -11.92 -11.09
C CYS A 127 -6.02 -12.09 -9.66
N LEU A 128 -6.94 -11.22 -9.24
CA LEU A 128 -7.46 -11.19 -7.87
C LEU A 128 -8.35 -12.42 -7.60
N LYS A 129 -8.03 -13.17 -6.55
CA LYS A 129 -8.73 -14.39 -6.12
C LYS A 129 -9.55 -14.18 -4.85
N SER A 130 -9.09 -13.30 -3.97
CA SER A 130 -9.72 -13.03 -2.68
C SER A 130 -9.75 -11.54 -2.37
N THR A 131 -10.90 -11.08 -1.89
CA THR A 131 -11.13 -9.70 -1.48
C THR A 131 -11.79 -9.66 -0.12
N SER A 132 -11.40 -8.68 0.70
CA SER A 132 -12.06 -8.40 1.97
C SER A 132 -12.15 -6.89 2.15
N ILE A 133 -13.35 -6.39 2.42
CA ILE A 133 -13.61 -4.99 2.72
C ILE A 133 -14.22 -4.96 4.11
N THR A 134 -13.57 -4.25 5.03
CA THR A 134 -13.99 -4.16 6.44
C THR A 134 -14.23 -2.71 6.80
N ASP A 135 -15.44 -2.41 7.27
CA ASP A 135 -15.83 -1.09 7.76
C ASP A 135 -15.08 -0.76 9.07
N ARG A 136 -14.89 0.54 9.34
CA ARG A 136 -14.41 1.03 10.63
C ARG A 136 -15.35 0.66 11.78
N VAL A 137 -16.66 0.56 11.56
CA VAL A 137 -17.67 0.27 12.59
C VAL A 137 -17.48 -1.15 13.17
N THR A 138 -17.08 -2.12 12.36
CA THR A 138 -16.83 -3.49 12.82
C THR A 138 -15.51 -3.66 13.60
N GLN A 139 -14.65 -2.64 13.68
CA GLN A 139 -13.42 -2.66 14.49
C GLN A 139 -13.61 -2.19 15.94
N ARG A 140 -14.78 -1.63 16.29
CA ARG A 140 -15.07 -1.06 17.64
C ARG A 140 -15.88 -1.96 18.58
N GLY A 141 -16.08 -3.22 18.23
CA GLY A 141 -16.69 -4.20 19.14
C GLY A 141 -15.63 -5.08 19.76
N TYR A 142 -15.12 -4.68 20.94
CA TYR A 142 -14.77 -5.48 22.13
C TYR A 142 -13.95 -4.63 23.12
#